data_AF-D4F8B4-F1
#
_entry.id   AF-D4F8B4-F1
#
_cell.length_a   1.000
_cell.length_b   1.000
_cell.length_c   1.000
_cell.angle_alpha   90.00
_cell.angle_beta   90.00
_cell.angle_gamma   90.00
#
_symmetry.space_group_name_H-M   'P 1'
#
loop_
_entity.id
_entity.type
_entity.pdbx_description
1 polymer ?
#
loop_
_entity_poly.entity_id
_entity_poly.type
_entity_poly.pdbx_seq_one_letter_code
_entity_poly.pdbx_strand_id
1 'polypeptide(L)'
;IIRDLRLGEFDALVGINLLREGLDMPEVSLVAILDADKEGFLRSERSLIQTIGRAARNLNGKAILYGDSITPSMARAIGETERRRERQQAFNLAHGIVPQALNKKVTDILQLGDAATRGRGKGTRGQRAAEPQRAYSGLSAKQLEQQIQRLESQMYQHAQNLEFEQAAALRDEIHQLREQFKTAP
;
A
#
# COMPACT_ATOMS: atom_id res chain seq x y z
N ILE A 1 1.02 -0.47 6.68
CA ILE A 1 0.47 0.87 6.97
C ILE A 1 -0.64 1.30 6.00
N ILE A 2 -0.37 1.61 4.71
CA ILE A 2 -1.45 2.04 3.78
C ILE A 2 -2.52 0.97 3.61
N ARG A 3 -2.12 -0.30 3.43
CA ARG A 3 -3.05 -1.44 3.39
C ARG A 3 -3.90 -1.52 4.65
N ASP A 4 -3.26 -1.44 5.80
CA ASP A 4 -3.90 -1.58 7.12
C ASP A 4 -4.90 -0.44 7.38
N LEU A 5 -4.59 0.79 6.94
CA LEU A 5 -5.54 1.91 6.94
C LEU A 5 -6.75 1.62 6.03
N ARG A 6 -6.53 1.06 4.84
CA ARG A 6 -7.62 0.69 3.91
C ARG A 6 -8.44 -0.50 4.39
N LEU A 7 -7.84 -1.38 5.20
CA LEU A 7 -8.53 -2.50 5.85
C LEU A 7 -9.26 -2.09 7.13
N GLY A 8 -9.02 -0.87 7.63
CA GLY A 8 -9.63 -0.38 8.87
C GLY A 8 -8.96 -0.90 10.15
N GLU A 9 -7.72 -1.41 10.06
CA GLU A 9 -6.93 -1.77 11.26
C GLU A 9 -6.63 -0.54 12.14
N PHE A 10 -6.68 0.65 11.55
CA PHE A 10 -6.66 1.93 12.25
C PHE A 10 -7.38 2.99 11.42
N ASP A 11 -7.91 4.02 12.09
CA ASP A 11 -8.75 5.06 11.48
C ASP A 11 -7.98 6.33 11.10
N ALA A 12 -6.74 6.47 11.58
CA ALA A 12 -5.96 7.69 11.40
C ALA A 12 -4.48 7.39 11.09
N LEU A 13 -3.90 8.22 10.22
CA LEU A 13 -2.48 8.22 9.92
C LEU A 13 -1.91 9.63 10.17
N VAL A 14 -0.91 9.72 11.05
CA VAL A 14 -0.22 10.98 11.35
C VAL A 14 1.17 10.95 10.73
N GLY A 15 1.54 12.01 10.02
CA GLY A 15 2.85 12.11 9.39
C GLY A 15 3.22 13.52 8.97
N ILE A 16 4.52 13.80 8.91
CA ILE A 16 5.07 15.11 8.59
C ILE A 16 4.99 15.39 7.08
N ASN A 17 5.26 14.36 6.27
CA ASN A 17 5.24 14.44 4.83
C ASN A 17 4.48 13.25 4.24
N LEU A 18 3.17 13.43 4.08
CA LEU A 18 2.29 12.47 3.41
C LEU A 18 2.33 12.61 1.88
N LEU A 19 3.31 13.35 1.33
CA LEU A 19 3.38 13.72 -0.09
C LEU A 19 3.99 12.64 -1.01
N ARG A 20 4.12 11.39 -0.58
CA ARG A 20 4.59 10.36 -1.51
C ARG A 20 3.56 10.17 -2.64
N GLU A 21 4.05 10.17 -3.88
CA GLU A 21 3.32 9.66 -5.03
C GLU A 21 2.88 8.23 -4.69
N GLY A 22 1.56 7.99 -4.62
CA GLY A 22 1.01 6.66 -4.28
C GLY A 22 0.02 6.60 -3.12
N LEU A 23 -0.17 7.67 -2.34
CA LEU A 23 -1.29 7.76 -1.38
C LEU A 23 -2.58 8.15 -2.12
N ASP A 24 -3.15 7.19 -2.85
CA ASP A 24 -4.47 7.26 -3.48
C ASP A 24 -5.43 6.39 -2.65
N MET A 25 -6.20 7.02 -1.76
CA MET A 25 -7.04 6.33 -0.77
C MET A 25 -8.46 6.90 -0.81
N PRO A 26 -9.39 6.25 -1.52
CA PRO A 26 -10.80 6.65 -1.54
C PRO A 26 -11.45 6.68 -0.16
N GLU A 27 -10.91 5.93 0.79
CA GLU A 27 -11.42 5.79 2.16
C GLU A 27 -11.18 7.05 3.01
N VAL A 28 -10.19 7.88 2.65
CA VAL A 28 -9.87 9.09 3.42
C VAL A 28 -10.85 10.21 3.10
N SER A 29 -11.73 10.50 4.05
CA SER A 29 -12.68 11.61 3.98
C SER A 29 -12.16 12.91 4.59
N LEU A 30 -11.15 12.87 5.45
CA LEU A 30 -10.62 14.05 6.13
C LEU A 30 -9.10 14.10 6.10
N VAL A 31 -8.58 15.28 5.76
CA VAL A 31 -7.16 15.63 5.89
C VAL A 31 -7.05 16.83 6.84
N ALA A 32 -6.31 16.66 7.93
CA ALA A 32 -6.02 17.75 8.87
C ALA A 32 -4.56 18.18 8.73
N ILE A 33 -4.34 19.47 8.48
CA ILE A 33 -3.01 20.09 8.38
C ILE A 33 -2.83 20.96 9.62
N LEU A 34 -2.04 20.48 10.57
CA LEU A 34 -1.64 21.26 11.75
C LEU A 34 -0.57 22.28 11.36
N ASP A 35 -0.53 23.42 12.05
CA ASP A 35 0.44 24.49 11.79
C ASP A 35 0.50 24.87 10.29
N ALA A 36 -0.68 25.05 9.69
CA ALA A 36 -0.84 25.39 8.28
C ALA A 36 -0.27 26.77 7.93
N ASP A 37 -0.19 27.66 8.94
CA ASP A 37 0.31 29.04 8.82
C ASP A 37 1.84 29.15 8.98
N LYS A 38 2.53 28.06 9.30
CA LYS A 38 4.00 28.04 9.41
C LYS A 38 4.61 27.84 8.03
N GLU A 39 4.87 28.93 7.33
CA GLU A 39 5.47 28.87 5.98
C GLU A 39 6.81 28.12 5.96
N GLY A 40 7.08 27.47 4.83
CA GLY A 40 8.23 26.61 4.64
C GLY A 40 7.94 25.54 3.59
N PHE A 41 8.86 24.60 3.39
CA PHE A 41 8.72 23.58 2.35
C PHE A 41 7.41 22.79 2.46
N LEU A 42 7.03 22.37 3.66
CA LEU A 42 5.83 21.55 3.92
C LEU A 42 4.52 22.34 3.87
N ARG A 43 4.58 23.68 3.86
CA ARG A 43 3.42 24.59 3.84
C ARG A 43 3.45 25.55 2.65
N SER A 44 4.31 25.28 1.68
CA SER A 44 4.27 25.96 0.39
C SER A 44 2.93 25.68 -0.29
N GLU A 45 2.52 26.59 -1.18
CA GLU A 45 1.33 26.44 -2.01
C GLU A 45 1.21 25.04 -2.65
N ARG A 46 2.31 24.56 -3.27
CA ARG A 46 2.34 23.25 -3.92
C ARG A 46 2.12 22.11 -2.91
N SER A 47 2.78 22.16 -1.75
CA SER A 47 2.64 21.16 -0.70
C SER A 47 1.22 21.14 -0.12
N LEU A 48 0.62 22.31 0.10
CA LEU A 48 -0.76 22.42 0.58
C LEU A 48 -1.75 21.85 -0.43
N ILE A 49 -1.64 22.22 -1.71
CA ILE A 49 -2.50 21.69 -2.79
C ILE A 49 -2.41 20.16 -2.86
N GLN A 50 -1.20 19.61 -2.82
CA GLN A 50 -1.00 18.16 -2.85
C GLN A 50 -1.58 17.46 -1.61
N THR A 51 -1.46 18.08 -0.44
CA THR A 51 -2.00 17.53 0.82
C THR A 51 -3.53 17.57 0.82
N ILE A 52 -4.13 18.69 0.41
CA ILE A 52 -5.59 18.82 0.22
C ILE A 52 -6.11 17.78 -0.78
N GLY A 53 -5.36 17.56 -1.87
CA GLY A 53 -5.70 16.58 -2.92
C GLY A 53 -5.86 15.14 -2.42
N ARG A 54 -5.35 14.79 -1.24
CA ARG A 54 -5.54 13.45 -0.65
C ARG A 54 -7.00 13.18 -0.28
N ALA A 55 -7.76 14.21 0.09
CA ALA A 55 -9.19 14.09 0.37
C ALA A 55 -10.06 14.05 -0.91
N ALA A 56 -9.52 14.46 -2.07
CA ALA A 56 -10.31 14.65 -3.30
C ALA A 56 -10.83 13.34 -3.92
N ARG A 57 -10.42 12.18 -3.41
CA ARG A 57 -10.87 10.85 -3.87
C ARG A 57 -12.13 10.36 -3.15
N ASN A 58 -12.57 11.05 -2.10
CA ASN A 58 -13.75 10.72 -1.32
C ASN A 58 -14.88 11.72 -1.62
N LEU A 59 -16.12 11.23 -1.68
CA LEU A 59 -17.30 12.07 -1.90
C LEU A 59 -17.46 13.16 -0.84
N ASN A 60 -17.14 12.82 0.41
CA ASN A 60 -17.21 13.70 1.56
C ASN A 60 -15.83 14.28 1.92
N GLY A 61 -14.91 14.28 0.94
CA GLY A 61 -13.54 14.74 1.09
C GLY A 61 -13.44 16.18 1.61
N LYS A 62 -12.83 16.34 2.78
CA LYS A 62 -12.62 17.62 3.46
C LYS A 62 -11.16 17.79 3.85
N ALA A 63 -10.67 19.03 3.74
CA ALA A 63 -9.39 19.44 4.29
C ALA A 63 -9.61 20.52 5.35
N ILE A 64 -8.99 20.36 6.53
CA ILE A 64 -9.00 21.35 7.61
C ILE A 64 -7.57 21.83 7.81
N LEU A 65 -7.37 23.13 7.68
CA LEU A 65 -6.07 23.78 7.88
C LEU A 65 -6.14 24.54 9.21
N TYR A 66 -5.37 24.08 10.20
CA TYR A 66 -5.27 24.74 11.50
C TYR A 66 -4.10 25.72 11.49
N GLY A 67 -4.35 26.98 11.79
CA GLY A 67 -3.34 28.03 11.92
C GLY A 67 -3.97 29.30 12.48
N ASP A 68 -3.13 30.20 12.97
CA ASP A 68 -3.59 31.45 13.59
C ASP A 68 -3.99 32.50 12.54
N SER A 69 -3.42 32.40 11.32
CA SER A 69 -3.67 33.34 10.22
C SER A 69 -3.65 32.66 8.85
N ILE A 70 -4.25 33.32 7.85
CA ILE A 70 -4.21 32.84 6.46
C ILE A 70 -2.95 33.41 5.79
N THR A 71 -1.97 32.55 5.50
CA THR A 71 -0.75 32.94 4.77
C THR A 71 -1.01 33.10 3.26
N PRO A 72 -0.11 33.77 2.52
CA PRO A 72 -0.22 33.85 1.06
C PRO A 72 -0.23 32.47 0.39
N SER A 73 0.56 31.52 0.92
CA SER A 73 0.58 30.13 0.43
C SER A 73 -0.76 29.42 0.65
N MET A 74 -1.40 29.62 1.82
CA MET A 74 -2.74 29.10 2.11
C MET A 74 -3.79 29.73 1.19
N ALA A 75 -3.80 31.06 1.05
CA ALA A 75 -4.77 31.77 0.22
C ALA A 75 -4.74 31.28 -1.23
N ARG A 76 -3.54 31.11 -1.81
CA ARG A 76 -3.39 30.58 -3.17
C ARG A 76 -3.84 29.12 -3.28
N ALA A 77 -3.48 28.27 -2.31
CA ALA A 77 -3.88 26.87 -2.30
C ALA A 77 -5.40 26.68 -2.16
N ILE A 78 -6.04 27.47 -1.29
CA ILE A 78 -7.50 27.48 -1.09
C ILE A 78 -8.18 27.98 -2.37
N GLY A 79 -7.75 29.11 -2.93
CA GLY A 79 -8.32 29.66 -4.15
C GLY A 79 -8.20 28.72 -5.35
N GLU A 80 -7.07 28.06 -5.54
CA GLU A 80 -6.92 27.06 -6.62
C GLU A 80 -7.80 25.82 -6.39
N THR A 81 -8.02 25.42 -5.13
CA THR A 81 -8.92 24.31 -4.78
C THR A 81 -10.37 24.66 -5.09
N GLU A 82 -10.83 25.85 -4.69
CA GLU A 82 -12.19 26.33 -4.94
C GLU A 82 -12.44 26.50 -6.44
N ARG A 83 -11.53 27.16 -7.15
CA ARG A 83 -11.62 27.33 -8.61
C ARG A 83 -11.75 25.99 -9.35
N ARG A 84 -11.01 24.94 -8.92
CA ARG A 84 -11.15 23.59 -9.50
C ARG A 84 -12.49 22.98 -9.17
N ARG A 85 -12.95 23.08 -7.93
CA ARG A 85 -14.23 22.53 -7.47
C ARG A 85 -15.41 23.16 -8.21
N GLU A 86 -15.43 24.48 -8.36
CA GLU A 86 -16.47 25.20 -9.09
C GLU A 86 -16.56 24.73 -10.55
N ARG A 87 -15.42 24.62 -11.24
CA ARG A 87 -15.37 24.10 -12.61
C ARG A 87 -15.89 22.67 -12.71
N GLN A 88 -15.55 21.81 -11.75
CA GLN A 88 -16.03 20.44 -11.70
C GLN A 88 -17.55 20.38 -11.45
N GLN A 89 -18.07 21.20 -10.54
CA GLN A 89 -19.50 21.28 -10.26
C GLN A 89 -20.29 21.79 -11.47
N ALA A 90 -19.82 22.85 -12.13
CA ALA A 90 -20.43 23.37 -13.34
C ALA A 90 -20.43 22.34 -14.47
N PHE A 91 -19.31 21.63 -14.65
CA PHE A 91 -19.21 20.54 -15.63
C PHE A 91 -20.20 19.41 -15.31
N ASN A 92 -20.26 18.99 -14.04
CA ASN A 92 -21.16 17.93 -13.61
C ASN A 92 -22.63 18.31 -13.81
N LEU A 93 -23.01 19.54 -13.47
CA LEU A 93 -24.37 20.05 -13.67
C LEU A 93 -24.75 20.07 -15.15
N ALA A 94 -23.85 20.59 -16.00
CA ALA A 94 -24.09 20.68 -17.44
C ALA A 94 -24.24 19.30 -18.12
N HIS A 95 -23.63 18.26 -17.57
CA HIS A 95 -23.65 16.90 -18.13
C HIS A 95 -24.52 15.92 -17.34
N GLY A 96 -25.23 16.36 -16.29
CA GLY A 96 -26.02 15.50 -15.42
C GLY A 96 -25.20 14.43 -14.67
N ILE A 97 -23.92 14.70 -14.39
CA ILE A 97 -23.02 13.76 -13.69
C ILE A 97 -23.22 13.91 -12.19
N VAL A 98 -23.62 12.83 -11.53
CA VAL A 98 -23.62 12.74 -10.07
C VAL A 98 -22.27 12.18 -9.61
N PRO A 99 -21.52 12.86 -8.72
CA PRO A 99 -20.29 12.30 -8.16
C PRO A 99 -20.55 10.94 -7.50
N GLN A 100 -19.76 9.94 -7.85
CA GLN A 100 -19.85 8.60 -7.28
C GLN A 100 -18.59 8.25 -6.51
N ALA A 101 -18.74 7.46 -5.44
CA ALA A 101 -17.62 6.99 -4.65
C ALA A 101 -16.74 6.06 -5.49
N LEU A 102 -15.43 6.31 -5.47
CA LEU A 102 -14.48 5.43 -6.14
C LEU A 102 -14.36 4.13 -5.34
N ASN A 103 -15.07 3.09 -5.76
CA ASN A 103 -14.98 1.78 -5.13
C ASN A 103 -13.81 0.98 -5.75
N LYS A 104 -12.59 1.38 -5.42
CA LYS A 104 -11.38 0.67 -5.86
C LYS A 104 -11.16 -0.48 -4.90
N LYS A 105 -11.28 -1.73 -5.38
CA LYS A 105 -10.92 -2.90 -4.57
C LYS A 105 -9.56 -2.67 -3.94
N VAL A 106 -9.41 -3.05 -2.67
CA VAL A 106 -8.09 -3.23 -2.06
C VAL A 106 -7.48 -4.43 -2.79
N THR A 107 -6.95 -4.20 -3.99
CA THR A 107 -6.17 -5.19 -4.67
C THR A 107 -5.00 -5.44 -3.75
N ASP A 108 -4.90 -6.66 -3.23
CA ASP A 108 -3.64 -7.14 -2.72
C ASP A 108 -2.62 -6.84 -3.80
N ILE A 109 -1.68 -5.95 -3.51
CA ILE A 109 -0.50 -5.74 -4.34
C ILE A 109 0.28 -7.07 -4.46
N LEU A 110 -0.09 -8.09 -3.67
CA LEU A 110 0.34 -9.49 -3.73
C LEU A 110 -0.44 -10.38 -4.72
N GLN A 111 -1.63 -10.00 -5.20
CA GLN A 111 -2.49 -10.86 -6.04
C GLN A 111 -2.18 -10.82 -7.55
N LEU A 112 -1.19 -10.03 -8.01
CA LEU A 112 -0.67 -10.23 -9.37
C LEU A 112 0.01 -11.59 -9.55
N GLY A 113 0.35 -12.31 -8.47
CA GLY A 113 0.88 -13.68 -8.52
C GLY A 113 -0.17 -14.80 -8.40
N ASP A 114 -1.27 -14.57 -7.69
CA ASP A 114 -2.20 -15.65 -7.31
C ASP A 114 -3.36 -15.87 -8.29
N ALA A 115 -3.61 -14.94 -9.21
CA ALA A 115 -4.73 -15.06 -10.15
C ALA A 115 -4.54 -16.16 -11.21
N ALA A 116 -3.32 -16.68 -11.38
CA ALA A 116 -3.05 -17.81 -12.28
C ALA A 116 -3.50 -19.18 -11.75
N THR A 117 -3.87 -19.29 -10.46
CA THR A 117 -4.07 -20.62 -9.82
C THR A 117 -5.53 -21.04 -9.60
N ARG A 118 -6.54 -20.23 -9.96
CA ARG A 118 -7.96 -20.54 -9.66
C ARG A 118 -8.82 -20.90 -10.87
N GLY A 119 -8.23 -21.56 -11.86
CA GLY A 119 -8.93 -21.99 -13.07
C GLY A 119 -8.65 -23.44 -13.47
N ARG A 120 -8.90 -24.42 -12.59
CA ARG A 120 -9.30 -25.82 -12.95
C ARG A 120 -9.35 -26.73 -11.71
N GLY A 121 -10.49 -26.74 -11.03
CA GLY A 121 -10.82 -27.76 -10.04
C GLY A 121 -11.83 -28.76 -10.60
N LYS A 122 -11.38 -29.88 -11.20
CA LYS A 122 -12.06 -31.19 -11.16
C LYS A 122 -11.19 -32.25 -11.87
N GLY A 123 -10.60 -33.17 -11.09
CA GLY A 123 -9.87 -34.31 -11.66
C GLY A 123 -9.04 -35.10 -10.65
N THR A 124 -9.66 -36.11 -10.06
CA THR A 124 -9.10 -37.45 -9.71
C THR A 124 -7.90 -37.61 -8.77
N ARG A 125 -8.23 -38.17 -7.60
CA ARG A 125 -7.47 -39.14 -6.77
C ARG A 125 -6.34 -39.92 -7.48
N GLY A 126 -5.19 -40.01 -6.81
CA GLY A 126 -4.14 -41.04 -7.00
C GLY A 126 -2.92 -40.74 -6.12
N GLN A 127 -2.87 -41.27 -4.89
CA GLN A 127 -1.96 -42.36 -4.45
C GLN A 127 -0.45 -42.04 -4.45
N ARG A 128 0.08 -41.96 -3.22
CA ARG A 128 1.35 -42.52 -2.71
C ARG A 128 2.66 -42.23 -3.46
N ALA A 129 3.57 -41.55 -2.76
CA ALA A 129 4.91 -42.07 -2.48
C ALA A 129 5.49 -41.33 -1.26
N ALA A 130 5.80 -42.08 -0.22
CA ALA A 130 6.53 -41.63 0.95
C ALA A 130 8.01 -41.98 0.76
N GLU A 131 8.91 -41.03 0.99
CA GLU A 131 10.31 -41.20 1.44
C GLU A 131 11.06 -39.84 1.32
N PRO A 132 12.16 -39.60 2.08
CA PRO A 132 12.40 -39.91 3.47
C PRO A 132 12.68 -38.62 4.29
N GLN A 133 12.39 -38.71 5.58
CA GLN A 133 12.66 -37.72 6.61
C GLN A 133 14.19 -37.57 6.77
N ARG A 134 14.82 -36.64 6.04
CA ARG A 134 16.24 -36.31 6.26
C ARG A 134 16.37 -35.41 7.49
N ALA A 135 17.00 -35.98 8.51
CA ALA A 135 17.41 -35.34 9.73
C ALA A 135 18.26 -34.09 9.45
N TYR A 136 17.73 -32.92 9.80
CA TYR A 136 18.51 -31.70 10.09
C TYR A 136 18.50 -31.40 11.59
N SER A 137 18.68 -32.43 12.40
CA SER A 137 19.00 -32.31 13.83
C SER A 137 20.49 -31.96 13.96
N GLY A 138 20.84 -30.67 13.86
CA GLY A 138 22.22 -30.22 14.17
C GLY A 138 22.73 -28.91 13.57
N LEU A 139 21.92 -28.07 12.91
CA LEU A 139 22.39 -26.77 12.43
C LEU A 139 22.31 -25.72 13.56
N SER A 140 23.41 -25.04 13.86
CA SER A 140 23.38 -23.89 14.79
C SER A 140 22.51 -22.77 14.19
N ALA A 141 21.82 -21.99 15.04
CA ALA A 141 20.98 -20.87 14.60
C ALA A 141 21.68 -19.94 13.60
N LYS A 142 23.00 -19.77 13.76
CA LYS A 142 23.87 -18.98 12.88
C LYS A 142 24.08 -19.59 11.48
N GLN A 143 24.16 -20.92 11.37
CA GLN A 143 24.30 -21.60 10.07
C GLN A 143 22.99 -21.60 9.29
N LEU A 144 21.85 -21.71 9.99
CA LEU A 144 20.54 -21.62 9.37
C LEU A 144 20.26 -20.20 8.86
N GLU A 145 20.60 -19.17 9.65
CA GLU A 145 20.48 -17.77 9.23
C GLU A 145 21.33 -17.47 7.99
N GLN A 146 22.57 -17.98 7.94
CA GLN A 146 23.42 -17.88 6.74
C GLN A 146 22.80 -18.57 5.53
N GLN A 147 22.16 -19.72 5.73
CA GLN A 147 21.50 -20.44 4.65
C GLN A 147 20.28 -19.67 4.13
N ILE A 148 19.47 -19.10 5.04
CA ILE A 148 18.32 -18.25 4.69
C ILE A 148 18.78 -17.02 3.89
N GLN A 149 19.85 -16.33 4.33
CA GLN A 149 20.39 -15.16 3.61
C GLN A 149 20.87 -15.50 2.19
N ARG A 150 21.46 -16.69 2.00
CA ARG A 150 21.87 -17.16 0.67
C ARG A 150 20.67 -17.41 -0.23
N LEU A 151 19.65 -18.10 0.29
CA LEU A 151 18.41 -18.38 -0.45
C LEU A 151 17.64 -17.10 -0.77
N GLU A 152 17.62 -16.12 0.14
CA GLU A 152 17.01 -14.80 -0.11
C GLU A 152 17.74 -14.07 -1.25
N SER A 153 19.08 -14.08 -1.25
CA SER A 153 19.87 -13.47 -2.32
C SER A 153 19.60 -14.10 -3.68
N GLN A 154 19.49 -15.43 -3.74
CA GLN A 154 19.14 -16.17 -4.97
C GLN A 154 17.70 -15.87 -5.42
N MET A 155 16.75 -15.82 -4.48
CA MET A 155 15.36 -15.45 -4.78
C MET A 155 15.27 -14.05 -5.40
N TYR A 156 16.02 -13.07 -4.86
CA TYR A 156 16.07 -11.72 -5.42
C TYR A 156 16.71 -11.69 -6.81
N GLN A 157 17.73 -12.52 -7.05
CA GLN A 157 18.38 -12.63 -8.35
C GLN A 157 17.42 -13.21 -9.41
N HIS A 158 16.69 -14.27 -9.09
CA HIS A 158 15.66 -14.84 -9.97
C HIS A 158 14.50 -13.84 -10.21
N ALA A 159 14.11 -13.07 -9.19
CA ALA A 159 13.09 -12.03 -9.35
C ALA A 159 13.56 -10.89 -10.29
N GLN A 160 14.84 -10.50 -10.23
CA GLN A 160 15.42 -9.51 -11.16
C GLN A 160 15.50 -10.04 -12.59
N ASN A 161 15.75 -11.35 -12.75
CA ASN A 161 15.80 -12.01 -14.06
C ASN A 161 14.42 -12.38 -14.63
N LEU A 162 13.32 -12.02 -13.95
CA LEU A 162 11.94 -12.36 -14.32
C LEU A 162 11.64 -13.88 -14.28
N GLU A 163 12.44 -14.65 -13.54
CA GLU A 163 12.32 -16.10 -13.34
C GLU A 163 11.41 -16.40 -12.14
N PHE A 164 10.13 -16.00 -12.26
CA PHE A 164 9.20 -15.97 -11.13
C PHE A 164 8.90 -17.34 -10.49
N GLU A 165 8.92 -18.42 -11.28
CA GLU A 165 8.70 -19.78 -10.75
C GLU A 165 9.83 -20.21 -9.80
N GLN A 166 11.08 -19.88 -10.16
CA GLN A 166 12.27 -20.21 -9.37
C GLN A 166 12.33 -19.35 -8.11
N ALA A 167 11.98 -18.06 -8.21
CA ALA A 167 11.84 -17.18 -7.05
C ALA A 167 10.74 -17.64 -6.09
N ALA A 168 9.60 -18.13 -6.59
CA ALA A 168 8.51 -18.65 -5.77
C ALA A 168 8.93 -19.93 -5.01
N ALA A 169 9.63 -20.86 -5.68
CA ALA A 169 10.14 -22.08 -5.05
C ALA A 169 11.09 -21.76 -3.89
N LEU A 170 12.02 -20.81 -4.09
CA LEU A 170 12.96 -20.37 -3.06
C LEU A 170 12.25 -19.67 -1.88
N ARG A 171 11.23 -18.85 -2.16
CA ARG A 171 10.42 -18.21 -1.11
C ARG A 171 9.75 -19.25 -0.21
N ASP A 172 9.17 -20.28 -0.81
CA ASP A 172 8.45 -21.32 -0.06
C ASP A 172 9.44 -22.18 0.75
N GLU A 173 10.64 -22.44 0.23
CA GLU A 173 11.74 -23.09 0.96
C GLU A 173 12.22 -22.25 2.17
N ILE A 174 12.42 -20.93 1.98
CA ILE A 174 12.77 -20.01 3.07
C ILE A 174 11.70 -20.01 4.16
N HIS A 175 10.41 -20.03 3.76
CA HIS A 175 9.30 -20.06 4.70
C HIS A 175 9.29 -21.35 5.53
N GLN A 176 9.54 -22.51 4.90
CA GLN A 176 9.64 -23.79 5.61
C GLN A 176 10.81 -23.81 6.59
N LEU A 177 11.97 -23.29 6.20
CA LEU A 177 13.15 -23.21 7.07
C LEU A 177 12.91 -22.30 8.28
N ARG A 178 12.20 -21.18 8.09
CA ARG A 178 11.83 -20.25 9.19
C ARG A 178 10.82 -20.85 10.16
N GLU A 179 9.82 -21.57 9.65
CA GLU A 179 8.80 -22.20 10.49
C GLU A 179 9.39 -23.36 11.32
N GLN A 180 10.26 -24.18 10.72
CA GLN A 180 10.98 -25.23 11.44
C GLN A 180 11.83 -24.68 12.60
N PHE A 181 12.40 -23.48 12.44
CA PHE A 181 13.16 -22.80 13.49
C PHE A 181 12.27 -22.27 14.62
N LYS A 182 11.10 -21.69 14.33
CA LYS A 182 10.17 -21.21 15.36
C LYS A 182 9.60 -22.35 16.23
N THR A 183 9.51 -23.55 15.66
CA THR A 183 8.97 -24.74 16.35
C THR A 183 10.04 -25.59 17.04
N ALA A 184 11.32 -25.23 16.95
CA ALA A 184 12.38 -25.94 17.66
C ALA A 184 12.41 -25.47 19.14
N PRO A 185 12.35 -26.38 20.12
CA PRO A 185 12.40 -26.03 21.55
C PRO A 185 13.77 -25.50 22.00
#